data_AF-A0A485A5E6-F1
#
_entry.id   AF-A0A485A5E6-F1
#
_cell.length_a   1.000
_cell.length_b   1.000
_cell.length_c   1.000
_cell.angle_alpha   90.00
_cell.angle_beta   90.00
_cell.angle_gamma   90.00
#
_symmetry.space_group_name_H-M   'P 1'
#
loop_
_entity.id
_entity.type
_entity.pdbx_description
1 polymer ?
#
loop_
_entity_poly.entity_id
_entity_poly.type
_entity_poly.pdbx_seq_one_letter_code
_entity_poly.pdbx_strand_id
1 'polypeptide(L)'
;MEPRHVSGKNHWYHETQSRTQHSDVMPLVPEAAHVDDRFLLDLALPDALFNASQQWLNAARQLANTLFPDAVATSRLRTFSAYDRLSTALTVAQVSGVQRLCNHYAARLAPLPGPDSSRESNRRLAQITQYARQLASSPSIITRGPVSSWTMLDSRSTTLF
;
A
#
# COMPACT_ATOMS: atom_id res chain seq x y z
N MET A 1 -25.76 -16.30 48.24
CA MET A 1 -26.03 -16.53 46.81
C MET A 1 -25.45 -15.36 46.05
N GLU A 2 -24.29 -15.58 45.44
CA GLU A 2 -23.53 -14.65 44.61
C GLU A 2 -24.36 -14.09 43.44
N PRO A 3 -24.15 -12.81 43.07
CA PRO A 3 -24.37 -12.36 41.72
C PRO A 3 -23.04 -12.05 41.00
N ARG A 4 -22.64 -13.03 40.17
CA ARG A 4 -22.17 -12.89 38.78
C ARG A 4 -20.97 -11.97 38.47
N HIS A 5 -19.84 -12.63 38.19
CA HIS A 5 -18.79 -12.17 37.29
C HIS A 5 -19.36 -11.54 36.00
N VAL A 6 -19.00 -10.28 35.71
CA VAL A 6 -19.06 -9.72 34.35
C VAL A 6 -17.67 -9.20 33.99
N SER A 7 -17.02 -9.98 33.12
CA SER A 7 -15.79 -9.68 32.41
C SER A 7 -15.89 -8.32 31.69
N GLY A 8 -15.18 -7.31 32.20
CA GLY A 8 -14.94 -6.04 31.53
C GLY A 8 -14.07 -6.22 30.30
N LYS A 9 -14.72 -6.57 29.18
CA LYS A 9 -14.16 -6.72 27.84
C LYS A 9 -13.50 -5.40 27.39
N ASN A 10 -12.21 -5.49 27.08
CA ASN A 10 -11.48 -4.80 26.00
C ASN A 10 -12.10 -3.49 25.51
N HIS A 11 -11.95 -2.42 26.29
CA HIS A 11 -12.23 -1.03 25.88
C HIS A 11 -11.05 -0.40 25.11
N TRP A 12 -10.37 -1.20 24.29
CA TRP A 12 -9.24 -0.72 23.49
C TRP A 12 -9.46 -1.16 22.05
N TYR A 13 -9.43 -0.19 21.14
CA TYR A 13 -9.57 -0.29 19.66
C TYR A 13 -10.90 0.12 19.00
N HIS A 14 -11.59 1.18 19.47
CA HIS A 14 -12.64 1.79 18.64
C HIS A 14 -12.46 3.29 18.30
N GLU A 15 -11.47 3.98 18.85
CA GLU A 15 -11.32 5.43 18.63
C GLU A 15 -10.08 5.80 17.82
N THR A 16 -10.00 5.33 16.57
CA THR A 16 -9.22 6.02 15.50
C THR A 16 -9.52 5.46 14.10
N GLN A 17 -10.79 5.12 13.82
CA GLN A 17 -11.22 4.99 12.41
C GLN A 17 -11.65 6.35 11.90
N SER A 18 -10.65 7.20 11.64
CA SER A 18 -10.80 8.41 10.85
C SER A 18 -11.32 8.01 9.48
N ARG A 19 -12.55 8.46 9.16
CA ARG A 19 -13.23 8.35 7.86
C ARG A 19 -12.25 8.53 6.70
N THR A 20 -11.76 7.43 6.16
CA THR A 20 -11.25 7.38 4.79
C THR A 20 -12.43 6.88 3.98
N GLN A 21 -12.80 7.60 2.93
CA GLN A 21 -13.93 7.30 2.05
C GLN A 21 -14.11 5.78 1.90
N HIS A 22 -15.31 5.27 2.24
CA HIS A 22 -15.73 3.95 1.82
C HIS A 22 -15.62 3.94 0.30
N SER A 23 -14.47 3.48 -0.21
CA SER A 23 -14.45 2.91 -1.54
C SER A 23 -15.38 1.72 -1.43
N ASP A 24 -16.50 1.74 -2.16
CA ASP A 24 -17.32 0.55 -2.33
C ASP A 24 -16.37 -0.61 -2.61
N VAL A 25 -16.21 -1.49 -1.62
CA VAL A 25 -15.25 -2.58 -1.69
C VAL A 25 -15.83 -3.54 -2.70
N MET A 26 -15.44 -3.37 -3.96
CA MET A 26 -15.78 -4.35 -4.98
C MET A 26 -15.29 -5.72 -4.51
N PRO A 27 -16.09 -6.78 -4.67
CA PRO A 27 -15.65 -8.12 -4.36
C PRO A 27 -14.34 -8.39 -5.09
N LEU A 28 -13.36 -8.90 -4.35
CA LEU A 28 -12.05 -9.22 -4.88
C LEU A 28 -12.20 -10.26 -6.00
N VAL A 29 -11.61 -9.98 -7.16
CA VAL A 29 -11.58 -10.89 -8.31
C VAL A 29 -10.15 -11.43 -8.41
N PRO A 30 -9.87 -12.68 -7.98
CA PRO A 30 -8.52 -13.25 -7.99
C PRO A 30 -7.86 -13.22 -9.37
N GLU A 31 -8.66 -13.36 -10.43
CA GLU A 31 -8.21 -13.34 -11.83
C GLU A 31 -7.55 -12.00 -12.19
N ALA A 32 -7.93 -10.90 -11.52
CA ALA A 32 -7.30 -9.60 -11.74
C ALA A 32 -5.81 -9.58 -11.36
N ALA A 33 -5.31 -10.57 -10.59
CA ALA A 33 -3.89 -10.72 -10.31
C ALA A 33 -3.09 -11.25 -11.50
N HIS A 34 -3.76 -11.97 -12.41
CA HIS A 34 -3.16 -12.72 -13.51
C HIS A 34 -3.57 -12.10 -14.85
N VAL A 35 -2.79 -11.11 -15.27
CA VAL A 35 -2.90 -10.43 -16.56
C VAL A 35 -1.62 -10.65 -17.36
N ASP A 36 -1.74 -10.74 -18.68
CA ASP A 36 -0.59 -10.98 -19.56
C ASP A 36 0.31 -9.74 -19.65
N ASP A 37 -0.31 -8.57 -19.85
CA ASP A 37 0.37 -7.28 -19.77
C ASP A 37 0.01 -6.57 -18.44
N ARG A 38 0.87 -6.73 -17.44
CA ARG A 38 0.72 -6.09 -16.12
C ARG A 38 0.79 -4.56 -16.16
N PHE A 39 1.40 -3.96 -17.18
CA PHE A 39 1.48 -2.50 -17.28
C PHE A 39 0.19 -1.92 -17.86
N LEU A 40 -0.34 -2.54 -18.93
CA LEU A 40 -1.60 -2.11 -19.55
C LEU A 40 -2.85 -2.72 -18.92
N LEU A 41 -2.68 -3.72 -18.04
CA LEU A 41 -3.77 -4.54 -17.49
C LEU A 41 -4.66 -5.11 -18.59
N ASP A 42 -4.04 -5.61 -19.66
CA ASP A 42 -4.69 -6.13 -20.88
C ASP A 42 -5.63 -5.11 -21.57
N LEU A 43 -5.37 -3.81 -21.40
CA LEU A 43 -6.05 -2.77 -22.17
C LEU A 43 -5.68 -2.90 -23.66
N ALA A 44 -6.69 -3.19 -24.49
CA ALA A 44 -6.55 -3.15 -25.94
C ALA A 44 -6.32 -1.71 -26.42
N LEU A 45 -5.21 -1.49 -27.12
CA LEU A 45 -4.87 -0.23 -27.76
C LEU A 45 -5.02 -0.38 -29.28
N PRO A 46 -5.49 0.66 -30.00
CA PRO A 46 -5.44 0.67 -31.47
C PRO A 46 -4.00 0.49 -31.97
N ASP A 47 -3.81 -0.32 -33.03
CA ASP A 47 -2.49 -0.67 -33.56
C ASP A 47 -1.62 0.55 -33.88
N ALA A 48 -2.23 1.60 -34.42
CA ALA A 48 -1.53 2.85 -34.73
C ALA A 48 -0.92 3.50 -33.47
N LEU A 49 -1.68 3.55 -32.36
CA LEU A 49 -1.19 4.08 -31.09
C LEU A 49 -0.13 3.15 -30.49
N PHE A 50 -0.37 1.84 -30.52
CA PHE A 50 0.58 0.85 -30.01
C PHE A 50 1.95 0.95 -30.70
N ASN A 51 1.94 0.99 -32.04
CA ASN A 51 3.16 1.08 -32.83
C ASN A 51 3.90 2.41 -32.59
N ALA A 52 3.17 3.52 -32.51
CA ALA A 52 3.76 4.83 -32.22
C ALA A 52 4.35 4.94 -30.80
N SER A 53 3.82 4.17 -29.85
CA SER A 53 4.21 4.21 -28.42
C SER A 53 5.15 3.08 -27.99
N GLN A 54 5.51 2.17 -28.90
CA GLN A 54 6.18 0.91 -28.58
C GLN A 54 7.47 1.11 -27.75
N GLN A 55 8.28 2.12 -28.07
CA GLN A 55 9.56 2.33 -27.39
C GLN A 55 9.38 2.67 -25.90
N TRP A 56 8.49 3.60 -25.56
CA TRP A 56 8.27 3.97 -24.17
C TRP A 56 7.42 2.92 -23.43
N LEU A 57 6.49 2.24 -24.13
CA LEU A 57 5.73 1.12 -23.54
C LEU A 57 6.65 -0.01 -23.10
N ASN A 58 7.65 -0.35 -23.92
CA ASN A 58 8.64 -1.37 -23.56
C ASN A 58 9.45 -0.97 -22.32
N ALA A 59 9.90 0.28 -22.24
CA ALA A 59 10.59 0.79 -21.05
C ALA A 59 9.69 0.77 -19.81
N ALA A 60 8.43 1.17 -19.95
CA ALA A 60 7.47 1.19 -18.86
C ALA A 60 7.16 -0.24 -18.34
N ARG A 61 7.02 -1.22 -19.24
CA ARG A 61 6.87 -2.64 -18.86
C ARG A 61 8.08 -3.18 -18.10
N GLN A 62 9.29 -2.85 -18.54
CA GLN A 62 10.51 -3.25 -17.83
C GLN A 62 10.57 -2.65 -16.42
N LEU A 63 10.22 -1.37 -16.29
CA LEU A 63 10.14 -0.70 -14.99
C LEU A 63 9.07 -1.33 -14.09
N ALA A 64 7.88 -1.61 -14.63
CA ALA A 64 6.80 -2.25 -13.88
C ALA A 64 7.23 -3.62 -13.32
N ASN A 65 7.90 -4.44 -14.12
CA ASN A 65 8.43 -5.74 -13.69
C ASN A 65 9.55 -5.61 -12.64
N THR A 66 10.34 -4.55 -12.72
CA THR A 66 11.42 -4.28 -11.74
C THR A 66 10.86 -3.78 -10.40
N LEU A 67 9.82 -2.94 -10.46
CA LEU A 67 9.19 -2.36 -9.27
C LEU A 67 8.28 -3.37 -8.56
N PHE A 68 7.53 -4.18 -9.33
CA PHE A 68 6.53 -5.12 -8.81
C PHE A 68 6.78 -6.57 -9.26
N PRO A 69 7.94 -7.16 -8.95
CA PRO A 69 8.19 -8.58 -9.23
C PRO A 69 7.29 -9.46 -8.36
N ASP A 70 7.14 -10.74 -8.73
CA ASP A 70 6.26 -11.67 -8.01
C ASP A 70 6.82 -12.08 -6.65
N ALA A 71 8.15 -12.15 -6.51
CA ALA A 71 8.83 -12.41 -5.27
C ALA A 71 9.93 -11.39 -5.03
N VAL A 72 10.07 -10.95 -3.77
CA VAL A 72 11.14 -10.04 -3.35
C VAL A 72 11.83 -10.65 -2.14
N ALA A 73 13.09 -11.08 -2.32
CA ALA A 73 13.96 -11.39 -1.20
C ALA A 73 14.35 -10.09 -0.48
N THR A 74 13.95 -9.96 0.78
CA THR A 74 14.33 -8.83 1.62
C THR A 74 15.72 -9.06 2.22
N SER A 75 16.45 -7.97 2.41
CA SER A 75 17.76 -7.96 3.08
C SER A 75 17.90 -6.67 3.85
N ARG A 76 19.00 -6.51 4.61
CA ARG A 76 19.29 -5.24 5.31
C ARG A 76 19.30 -4.02 4.39
N LEU A 77 19.69 -4.19 3.12
CA LEU A 77 19.71 -3.11 2.13
C LEU A 77 18.43 -3.04 1.28
N ARG A 78 17.65 -4.13 1.22
CA ARG A 78 16.39 -4.20 0.49
C ARG A 78 15.26 -4.50 1.48
N THR A 79 14.80 -3.46 2.15
CA THR A 79 13.84 -3.58 3.26
C THR A 79 12.38 -3.67 2.78
N PHE A 80 12.06 -3.21 1.57
CA PHE A 80 10.69 -3.25 1.04
C PHE A 80 10.35 -4.64 0.49
N SER A 81 9.47 -5.33 1.21
CA SER A 81 8.87 -6.60 0.80
C SER A 81 7.94 -6.43 -0.41
N ALA A 82 7.51 -7.55 -1.00
CA ALA A 82 6.47 -7.52 -2.04
C ALA A 82 5.16 -6.91 -1.50
N TYR A 83 4.82 -7.22 -0.25
CA TYR A 83 3.65 -6.65 0.44
C TYR A 83 3.74 -5.13 0.56
N ASP A 84 4.87 -4.61 1.04
CA ASP A 84 5.09 -3.15 1.19
C ASP A 84 4.90 -2.43 -0.15
N ARG A 85 5.48 -2.98 -1.22
CA ARG A 85 5.43 -2.40 -2.57
C ARG A 85 4.00 -2.38 -3.12
N LEU A 86 3.29 -3.50 -3.02
CA LEU A 86 1.91 -3.59 -3.51
C LEU A 86 0.94 -2.76 -2.68
N SER A 87 1.11 -2.70 -1.35
CA SER A 87 0.32 -1.83 -0.48
C SER A 87 0.54 -0.35 -0.80
N THR A 88 1.79 0.03 -1.10
CA THR A 88 2.13 1.37 -1.59
C THR A 88 1.44 1.68 -2.92
N ALA A 89 1.54 0.78 -3.90
CA ALA A 89 0.92 0.96 -5.22
C ALA A 89 -0.61 1.01 -5.15
N LEU A 90 -1.23 0.15 -4.33
CA LEU A 90 -2.66 0.18 -4.08
C LEU A 90 -3.10 1.52 -3.47
N THR A 91 -2.33 2.05 -2.52
CA THR A 91 -2.63 3.36 -1.93
C THR A 91 -2.60 4.47 -2.99
N VAL A 92 -1.60 4.48 -3.86
CA VAL A 92 -1.52 5.46 -4.96
C VAL A 92 -2.68 5.29 -5.94
N ALA A 93 -3.00 4.05 -6.34
CA ALA A 93 -4.11 3.76 -7.24
C ALA A 93 -5.46 4.27 -6.68
N GLN A 94 -5.69 4.10 -5.38
CA GLN A 94 -6.88 4.59 -4.69
C GLN A 94 -6.92 6.12 -4.66
N VAL A 95 -5.80 6.78 -4.35
CA VAL A 95 -5.72 8.25 -4.31
C VAL A 95 -5.93 8.85 -5.70
N SER A 96 -5.42 8.20 -6.75
CA SER A 96 -5.63 8.61 -8.14
C SER A 96 -7.00 8.21 -8.70
N GLY A 97 -7.80 7.44 -7.98
CA GLY A 97 -9.13 7.00 -8.41
C GLY A 97 -9.13 5.98 -9.57
N VAL A 98 -8.04 5.26 -9.79
CA VAL A 98 -7.92 4.30 -10.91
C VAL A 98 -8.36 2.91 -10.48
N GLN A 99 -9.65 2.62 -10.60
CA GLN A 99 -10.26 1.38 -10.06
C GLN A 99 -9.63 0.09 -10.61
N ARG A 100 -9.25 0.05 -11.89
CA ARG A 100 -8.60 -1.14 -12.49
C ARG A 100 -7.28 -1.47 -11.80
N LEU A 101 -6.48 -0.45 -11.46
CA LEU A 101 -5.23 -0.63 -10.72
C LEU A 101 -5.51 -1.05 -9.27
N CYS A 102 -6.54 -0.48 -8.62
CA CYS A 102 -6.96 -0.91 -7.29
C CYS A 102 -7.26 -2.41 -7.26
N ASN A 103 -8.09 -2.88 -8.19
CA ASN A 103 -8.48 -4.29 -8.27
C ASN A 103 -7.27 -5.19 -8.54
N HIS A 104 -6.41 -4.83 -9.50
CA HIS A 104 -5.21 -5.59 -9.83
C HIS A 104 -4.26 -5.72 -8.62
N TYR A 105 -3.93 -4.61 -7.95
CA TYR A 105 -3.02 -4.63 -6.81
C TYR A 105 -3.63 -5.32 -5.59
N ALA A 106 -4.94 -5.14 -5.33
CA ALA A 106 -5.62 -5.85 -4.26
C ALA A 106 -5.61 -7.38 -4.49
N ALA A 107 -5.88 -7.82 -5.72
CA ALA A 107 -5.87 -9.25 -6.07
C ALA A 107 -4.46 -9.86 -5.90
N ARG A 108 -3.40 -9.12 -6.25
CA ARG A 108 -2.01 -9.55 -6.03
C ARG A 108 -1.58 -9.52 -4.56
N LEU A 109 -2.17 -8.64 -3.76
CA LEU A 109 -1.84 -8.50 -2.34
C LEU A 109 -2.49 -9.61 -1.49
N ALA A 110 -3.71 -10.03 -1.83
CA ALA A 110 -4.49 -11.02 -1.07
C ALA A 110 -3.80 -12.38 -0.80
N PRO A 111 -3.08 -13.01 -1.75
CA PRO A 111 -2.41 -14.28 -1.49
C PRO A 111 -1.07 -14.13 -0.75
N LEU A 112 -0.55 -12.91 -0.60
CA LEU A 112 0.73 -12.71 0.08
C LEU A 112 0.57 -12.93 1.59
N PRO A 113 1.60 -13.48 2.27
CA PRO A 113 1.63 -13.43 3.72
C PRO A 113 1.56 -11.96 4.15
N GLY A 114 0.64 -11.66 5.06
CA GLY A 114 0.49 -10.32 5.60
C GLY A 114 1.80 -9.80 6.21
N PRO A 115 1.88 -8.48 6.50
CA PRO A 115 3.03 -7.94 7.21
C PRO A 115 3.18 -8.70 8.53
N ASP A 116 4.42 -8.87 8.98
CA ASP A 116 4.65 -9.47 10.29
C ASP A 116 3.82 -8.71 11.33
N SER A 117 3.16 -9.46 12.20
CA SER A 117 2.24 -8.97 13.23
C SER A 117 2.90 -8.08 14.29
N SER A 118 4.23 -7.95 14.25
CA SER A 118 4.97 -7.05 15.13
C SER A 118 4.48 -5.59 15.01
N ARG A 119 4.47 -4.90 16.16
CA ARG A 119 4.07 -3.49 16.24
C ARG A 119 4.91 -2.61 15.31
N GLU A 120 6.20 -2.92 15.20
CA GLU A 120 7.15 -2.16 14.38
C GLU A 120 6.88 -2.33 12.88
N SER A 121 6.64 -3.56 12.42
CA SER A 121 6.24 -3.85 11.04
C SER A 121 4.97 -3.08 10.65
N ASN A 122 3.96 -3.11 11.52
CA ASN A 122 2.71 -2.37 11.31
C ASN A 122 2.91 -0.84 11.30
N ARG A 123 3.71 -0.31 12.22
CA ARG A 123 4.04 1.13 12.27
C ARG A 123 4.76 1.57 11.00
N ARG A 124 5.73 0.79 10.53
CA ARG A 124 6.46 1.03 9.28
C ARG A 124 5.52 1.04 8.08
N LEU A 125 4.63 0.06 7.95
CA LEU A 125 3.66 0.00 6.85
C LEU A 125 2.71 1.22 6.85
N ALA A 126 2.24 1.63 8.03
CA ALA A 126 1.39 2.81 8.18
C ALA A 126 2.11 4.09 7.71
N GLN A 127 3.38 4.26 8.08
CA GLN A 127 4.20 5.40 7.64
C GLN A 127 4.41 5.41 6.13
N ILE A 128 4.75 4.26 5.54
CA ILE A 128 4.96 4.12 4.09
C ILE A 128 3.69 4.50 3.32
N THR A 129 2.54 3.96 3.71
CA THR A 129 1.26 4.22 3.02
C THR A 129 0.78 5.67 3.23
N GLN A 130 1.02 6.27 4.41
CA GLN A 130 0.76 7.69 4.62
C GLN A 130 1.61 8.57 3.70
N TYR A 131 2.91 8.28 3.59
CA TYR A 131 3.81 9.02 2.72
C TYR A 131 3.44 8.87 1.24
N ALA A 132 3.08 7.66 0.81
CA ALA A 132 2.60 7.39 -0.54
C ALA A 132 1.36 8.21 -0.89
N ARG A 133 0.41 8.32 0.05
CA ARG A 133 -0.78 9.15 -0.11
C ARG A 133 -0.44 10.62 -0.29
N GLN A 134 0.47 11.15 0.54
CA GLN A 134 0.92 12.54 0.44
C GLN A 134 1.62 12.82 -0.89
N LEU A 135 2.49 11.91 -1.34
CA LEU A 135 3.14 12.00 -2.66
C LEU A 135 2.12 12.07 -3.79
N ALA A 136 1.12 11.20 -3.75
CA ALA A 136 0.11 11.11 -4.80
C ALA A 136 -0.85 12.31 -4.81
N SER A 137 -1.25 12.82 -3.64
CA SER A 137 -2.22 13.91 -3.54
C SER A 137 -1.59 15.30 -3.68
N SER A 138 -0.37 15.50 -3.18
CA SER A 138 0.24 16.82 -3.03
C SER A 138 1.77 16.73 -2.94
N PRO A 139 2.47 16.42 -4.05
CA PRO A 139 3.91 16.17 -4.05
C PRO A 139 4.75 17.37 -3.58
N SER A 140 4.21 18.60 -3.70
CA SER A 140 4.88 19.83 -3.24
C SER A 140 5.04 19.91 -1.72
N ILE A 141 4.18 19.24 -0.94
CA ILE A 141 4.20 19.27 0.54
C ILE A 141 5.42 18.53 1.11
N ILE A 142 6.02 17.65 0.32
CA ILE A 142 7.16 16.82 0.75
C ILE A 142 8.47 17.61 0.77
N THR A 143 8.52 18.78 0.13
CA THR A 143 9.71 19.63 0.14
C THR A 143 9.68 20.59 1.34
N ARG A 144 10.63 20.36 2.27
CA ARG A 144 10.98 21.18 3.47
C ARG A 144 10.03 21.07 4.69
N GLY A 145 9.96 19.88 5.27
CA GLY A 145 10.04 19.72 6.73
C GLY A 145 11.31 18.94 7.06
N PRO A 146 11.98 19.16 8.21
CA PRO A 146 13.14 18.35 8.54
C PRO A 146 12.65 16.90 8.66
N VAL A 147 13.33 15.98 7.99
CA VAL A 147 13.18 14.51 8.18
C VAL A 147 13.25 14.13 9.68
N SER A 148 13.73 15.06 10.53
CA SER A 148 13.76 15.02 11.99
C SER A 148 12.40 15.04 12.71
N SER A 149 11.28 15.48 12.08
CA SER A 149 9.97 15.48 12.77
C SER A 149 9.39 14.06 12.92
N TRP A 150 9.81 13.13 12.05
CA TRP A 150 9.42 11.72 12.15
C TRP A 150 10.22 10.95 13.19
N THR A 151 11.45 11.35 13.48
CA THR A 151 12.25 10.79 14.59
C THR A 151 11.82 11.33 15.96
N MET A 152 11.17 12.49 16.03
CA MET A 152 10.81 13.11 17.32
C MET A 152 9.49 12.57 17.92
N LEU A 153 8.66 11.88 17.13
CA LEU A 153 7.47 11.17 17.63
C LEU A 153 7.79 9.84 18.32
N ASP A 154 9.05 9.39 18.31
CA ASP A 154 9.49 8.19 19.03
C ASP A 154 10.16 8.51 20.38
N SER A 155 10.54 9.78 20.62
CA SER A 155 11.21 10.19 21.86
C SER A 155 10.26 10.73 22.96
N ARG A 156 8.94 10.74 22.75
CA ARG A 156 7.94 11.19 23.74
C ARG A 156 7.18 10.05 24.45
N SER A 157 7.77 8.86 24.55
CA SER A 157 7.22 7.76 25.39
C SER A 157 8.19 7.23 26.45
N THR A 158 9.27 7.94 26.76
CA THR A 158 10.18 7.56 27.85
C THR A 158 10.49 8.74 28.76
N THR A 159 9.51 9.17 29.56
CA THR A 159 9.77 9.83 30.85
C THR A 159 8.51 9.82 31.71
N LEU A 160 8.20 8.65 32.28
CA LEU A 160 7.45 8.53 33.53
C LEU A 160 7.95 7.26 34.22
N PHE A 161 9.09 7.37 34.89
CA PHE A 161 9.41 6.80 36.21
C PHE A 161 10.61 7.57 36.76
#